data_AF-A0A8J2HQC5-F1
#
_entry.id   AF-A0A8J2HQC5-F1
#
_cell.length_a   1.000
_cell.length_b   1.000
_cell.length_c   1.000
_cell.angle_alpha   90.00
_cell.angle_beta   90.00
_cell.angle_gamma   90.00
#
_symmetry.space_group_name_H-M   'P 1'
#
loop_
_entity.id
_entity.type
_entity.pdbx_description
1 polymer ?
#
loop_
_entity_poly.entity_id
_entity_poly.type
_entity_poly.pdbx_seq_one_letter_code
_entity_poly.pdbx_strand_id
1 'polypeptide(L)'
;MHRVLSFQMGRGFGEPTEFITKRMCCSLLFSIGFLCLLCGFLIGRFAAGQVLEIRAEKKKIELFGNGLESRDYLRNELVQNLKDSNFTESSLDVRHLRNNKALETVEKSLSGLNIFNKVTGNDSCVIATVRGSQEPDRYVVLGADSENIGIGISIAKAFQRIYNEHEWIPRRTLIFLISADYMDSCFNSLSNYDQSKIVAYLAIDKNPIDGDGFFQTSGSDMVLTTVLEASQDYLTFKNKNDVKNLQRLKLLIPHTLLSFHRIDNTSALKDNDDINNLHRKNLAQVLSTSVWRLSEMTIFQWDPLILNTNIKTLNKFDSPDSQVLKDRIKNTIKRIINGGILLNKKIDNLDRLKSLDIRMMNDFLKDLEHALLCPDKNNQSKTDIALLEQQSTVTNNKIDDYLQAILACYEDADKILQDMT
;
A
#
# COMPACT_ATOMS: atom_id res chain seq x y z
N MET A 1 -71.34 22.33 -21.81
CA MET A 1 -72.32 22.55 -20.72
C MET A 1 -71.57 23.09 -19.52
N HIS A 2 -71.81 24.36 -19.13
CA HIS A 2 -72.49 24.79 -17.88
C HIS A 2 -71.70 24.44 -16.59
N ARG A 3 -71.44 25.35 -15.64
CA ARG A 3 -72.29 26.33 -14.96
C ARG A 3 -71.40 27.49 -14.47
N VAL A 4 -71.68 28.77 -14.72
CA VAL A 4 -72.62 29.67 -14.01
C VAL A 4 -72.74 29.39 -12.51
N LEU A 5 -71.95 30.11 -11.72
CA LEU A 5 -72.38 30.59 -10.41
C LEU A 5 -72.23 32.11 -10.39
N SER A 6 -73.39 32.76 -10.37
CA SER A 6 -73.58 34.17 -10.10
C SER A 6 -73.10 34.51 -8.69
N PHE A 7 -72.26 35.54 -8.57
CA PHE A 7 -72.15 36.31 -7.34
C PHE A 7 -72.34 37.79 -7.68
N GLN A 8 -73.40 38.38 -7.13
CA GLN A 8 -73.73 39.80 -7.22
C GLN A 8 -72.60 40.62 -6.57
N MET A 9 -71.97 41.52 -7.33
CA MET A 9 -71.27 42.66 -6.75
C MET A 9 -72.28 43.78 -6.52
N GLY A 10 -72.58 44.03 -5.23
CA GLY A 10 -73.32 45.20 -4.79
C GLY A 10 -72.58 46.49 -5.16
N ARG A 11 -73.38 47.49 -5.56
CA ARG A 11 -72.98 48.86 -5.90
C ARG A 11 -72.12 49.50 -4.81
N GLY A 12 -71.02 50.13 -5.25
CA GLY A 12 -70.35 51.24 -4.58
C GLY A 12 -69.64 52.06 -5.67
N PHE A 13 -70.08 53.31 -5.85
CA PHE A 13 -69.45 54.28 -6.74
C PHE A 13 -68.03 54.59 -6.24
N GLY A 14 -67.02 54.19 -7.02
CA GLY A 14 -65.61 54.46 -6.79
C GLY A 14 -64.79 53.91 -7.96
N GLU A 15 -64.20 54.82 -8.73
CA GLU A 15 -63.45 54.73 -9.99
C GLU A 15 -63.09 53.34 -10.61
N PRO A 16 -63.38 53.11 -11.91
CA PRO A 16 -63.06 51.87 -12.64
C PRO A 16 -61.54 51.58 -12.79
N THR A 17 -60.69 52.51 -12.38
CA THR A 17 -59.23 52.40 -12.39
C THR A 17 -58.69 51.50 -11.27
N GLU A 18 -59.39 51.39 -10.13
CA GLU A 18 -58.89 50.72 -8.92
C GLU A 18 -58.90 49.17 -9.01
N PHE A 19 -59.90 48.60 -9.67
CA PHE A 19 -59.98 47.14 -9.87
C PHE A 19 -58.99 46.63 -10.92
N ILE A 20 -58.69 47.43 -11.94
CA ILE A 20 -57.71 47.10 -12.99
C ILE A 20 -56.29 47.21 -12.42
N THR A 21 -56.01 48.22 -11.60
CA THR A 21 -54.70 48.40 -10.95
C THR A 21 -54.39 47.31 -9.94
N LYS A 22 -55.35 46.84 -9.11
CA LYS A 22 -55.12 45.71 -8.18
C LYS A 22 -54.78 44.40 -8.90
N ARG A 23 -55.47 44.07 -10.00
CA ARG A 23 -55.15 42.87 -10.80
C ARG A 23 -53.81 42.98 -11.53
N MET A 24 -53.51 44.14 -12.13
CA MET A 24 -52.19 44.38 -12.72
C MET A 24 -51.08 44.28 -11.69
N CYS A 25 -51.29 44.79 -10.47
CA CYS A 25 -50.29 44.73 -9.40
C CYS A 25 -50.04 43.28 -8.95
N CYS A 26 -51.09 42.46 -8.80
CA CYS A 26 -50.93 41.04 -8.49
C CYS A 26 -50.20 40.29 -9.61
N SER A 27 -50.58 40.50 -10.87
CA SER A 27 -49.89 39.91 -12.03
C SER A 27 -48.43 40.34 -12.11
N LEU A 28 -48.12 41.62 -11.83
CA LEU A 28 -46.75 42.12 -11.78
C LEU A 28 -45.95 41.41 -10.68
N LEU A 29 -46.49 41.32 -9.45
CA LEU A 29 -45.84 40.63 -8.34
C LEU A 29 -45.61 39.15 -8.63
N PHE A 30 -46.59 38.46 -9.25
CA PHE A 30 -46.41 37.08 -9.68
C PHE A 30 -45.35 36.94 -10.78
N SER A 31 -45.30 37.86 -11.75
CA SER A 31 -44.28 37.82 -12.80
C SER A 31 -42.87 38.12 -12.27
N ILE A 32 -42.72 39.06 -11.33
CA ILE A 32 -41.44 39.33 -10.64
C ILE A 32 -41.06 38.13 -9.78
N GLY A 33 -41.99 37.57 -9.00
CA GLY A 33 -41.75 36.37 -8.20
C GLY A 33 -41.34 35.17 -9.06
N PHE A 34 -41.99 34.98 -10.20
CA PHE A 34 -41.63 33.94 -11.16
C PHE A 34 -40.24 34.17 -11.77
N LEU A 35 -39.91 35.41 -12.15
CA LEU A 35 -38.57 35.78 -12.64
C LEU A 35 -37.50 35.54 -11.58
N CYS A 36 -37.74 35.93 -10.32
CA CYS A 36 -36.83 35.67 -9.22
C CYS A 36 -36.62 34.17 -8.98
N LEU A 37 -37.68 33.36 -9.04
CA LEU A 37 -37.58 31.89 -8.94
C LEU A 37 -36.81 31.29 -10.11
N LEU A 38 -37.05 31.76 -11.34
CA LEU A 38 -36.34 31.30 -12.53
C LEU A 38 -34.85 31.67 -12.46
N CYS A 39 -34.53 32.92 -12.11
CA CYS A 39 -33.15 33.37 -11.93
C CYS A 39 -32.46 32.61 -10.80
N GLY A 40 -33.13 32.39 -9.66
CA GLY A 40 -32.60 31.60 -8.55
C GLY A 40 -32.32 30.15 -8.95
N PHE A 41 -33.23 29.52 -9.71
CA PHE A 41 -33.04 28.17 -10.23
C PHE A 41 -31.86 28.10 -11.22
N LEU A 42 -31.75 29.04 -12.15
CA LEU A 42 -30.67 29.08 -13.14
C LEU A 42 -29.31 29.33 -12.49
N ILE A 43 -29.23 30.26 -11.52
CA ILE A 43 -28.01 30.51 -10.74
C ILE A 43 -27.64 29.28 -9.91
N GLY A 44 -28.61 28.67 -9.23
CA GLY A 44 -28.38 27.45 -8.45
C GLY A 44 -27.87 26.30 -9.32
N ARG A 45 -28.44 26.11 -10.51
CA ARG A 45 -27.99 25.11 -11.48
C ARG A 45 -26.58 25.40 -12.01
N PHE A 46 -26.27 26.66 -12.34
CA PHE A 46 -24.95 27.05 -12.83
C PHE A 46 -23.89 26.87 -11.73
N ALA A 47 -24.16 27.34 -10.52
CA ALA A 47 -23.26 27.18 -9.38
C ALA A 47 -23.03 25.70 -9.05
N ALA A 48 -24.09 24.88 -9.04
CA ALA A 48 -23.95 23.43 -8.85
C ALA A 48 -23.12 22.77 -9.95
N GLY A 49 -23.33 23.16 -11.22
CA GLY A 49 -22.54 22.69 -12.36
C GLY A 49 -21.05 23.03 -12.23
N GLN A 50 -20.73 24.30 -11.94
CA GLN A 50 -19.36 24.76 -11.73
C GLN A 50 -18.67 24.07 -10.56
N VAL A 51 -19.36 23.88 -9.43
CA VAL A 51 -18.82 23.16 -8.28
C VAL A 51 -18.53 21.70 -8.61
N LEU A 52 -19.38 21.05 -9.40
CA LEU A 52 -19.16 19.67 -9.86
C LEU A 52 -17.96 19.59 -10.80
N GLU A 53 -17.81 20.55 -11.71
CA GLU A 53 -16.70 20.64 -12.65
C GLU A 53 -15.36 20.86 -11.93
N ILE A 54 -15.28 21.86 -11.05
CA ILE A 54 -14.09 22.14 -10.23
C ILE A 54 -13.74 20.93 -9.36
N ARG A 55 -14.73 20.24 -8.78
CA ARG A 55 -14.49 19.03 -8.00
C ARG A 55 -13.93 17.90 -8.88
N ALA A 56 -14.42 17.74 -10.11
CA ALA A 56 -13.92 16.75 -11.04
C ALA A 56 -12.48 17.06 -11.47
N GLU A 57 -12.16 18.32 -11.75
CA GLU A 57 -10.79 18.76 -12.05
C GLU A 57 -9.83 18.55 -10.89
N LYS A 58 -10.23 18.95 -9.67
CA LYS A 58 -9.43 18.70 -8.46
C LYS A 58 -9.16 17.22 -8.28
N LYS A 59 -10.19 16.37 -8.46
CA LYS A 59 -10.04 14.91 -8.37
C LYS A 59 -9.10 14.36 -9.45
N LYS A 60 -9.12 14.90 -10.68
CA LYS A 60 -8.17 14.52 -11.73
C LYS A 60 -6.72 14.83 -11.35
N ILE A 61 -6.47 16.02 -10.77
CA ILE A 61 -5.15 16.41 -10.28
C ILE A 61 -4.71 15.48 -9.14
N GLU A 62 -5.60 15.20 -8.18
CA GLU A 62 -5.31 14.29 -7.07
C GLU A 62 -4.96 12.87 -7.55
N LEU A 63 -5.57 12.39 -8.65
CA LEU A 63 -5.36 11.05 -9.22
C LEU A 63 -4.21 10.96 -10.24
N PHE A 64 -3.55 12.09 -10.54
CA PHE A 64 -2.43 12.14 -11.46
C PHE A 64 -1.25 11.31 -10.93
N GLY A 65 -0.51 10.65 -11.82
CA GLY A 65 0.60 9.77 -11.42
C GLY A 65 0.21 8.67 -10.42
N ASN A 66 -0.97 8.06 -10.61
CA ASN A 66 -1.55 7.05 -9.70
C ASN A 66 -1.85 7.60 -8.28
N GLY A 67 -1.99 8.91 -8.13
CA GLY A 67 -2.18 9.58 -6.85
C GLY A 67 -0.89 9.88 -6.09
N LEU A 68 0.27 9.55 -6.67
CA LEU A 68 1.58 9.76 -6.04
C LEU A 68 2.17 11.12 -6.40
N GLU A 69 2.12 11.51 -7.67
CA GLU A 69 2.79 12.72 -8.16
C GLU A 69 2.26 14.01 -7.51
N SER A 70 0.96 14.09 -7.26
CA SER A 70 0.33 15.26 -6.63
C SER A 70 0.81 15.50 -5.19
N ARG A 71 1.38 14.48 -4.55
CA ARG A 71 1.83 14.47 -3.15
C ARG A 71 3.31 14.12 -3.00
N ASP A 72 4.07 14.15 -4.09
CA ASP A 72 5.48 13.75 -4.09
C ASP A 72 6.35 14.62 -3.15
N TYR A 73 5.95 15.87 -2.91
CA TYR A 73 6.60 16.75 -1.95
C TYR A 73 6.58 16.19 -0.52
N LEU A 74 5.50 15.50 -0.10
CA LEU A 74 5.40 14.85 1.21
C LEU A 74 6.40 13.70 1.34
N ARG A 75 6.57 12.91 0.27
CA ARG A 75 7.59 11.86 0.20
C ARG A 75 8.99 12.45 0.33
N ASN A 76 9.27 13.55 -0.37
CA ASN A 76 10.58 14.19 -0.30
C ASN A 76 10.87 14.72 1.11
N GLU A 77 9.89 15.32 1.78
CA GLU A 77 10.01 15.76 3.17
C GLU A 77 10.20 14.59 4.15
N LEU A 78 9.46 13.48 3.97
CA LEU A 78 9.64 12.23 4.72
C LEU A 78 11.09 11.76 4.69
N VAL A 79 11.68 11.73 3.50
CA VAL A 79 13.05 11.28 3.27
C VAL A 79 14.06 12.22 3.90
N GLN A 80 13.86 13.54 3.80
CA GLN A 80 14.75 14.53 4.42
C GLN A 80 14.74 14.40 5.94
N ASN A 81 13.55 14.22 6.55
CA ASN A 81 13.41 13.97 7.98
C ASN A 81 14.21 12.74 8.46
N LEU A 82 14.34 11.72 7.60
CA LEU A 82 15.09 10.50 7.91
C LEU A 82 16.59 10.60 7.62
N LYS A 83 17.05 11.48 6.72
CA LYS A 83 18.49 11.72 6.48
C LYS A 83 19.20 12.22 7.74
N ASP A 84 18.52 13.09 8.48
CA ASP A 84 19.03 13.73 9.69
C ASP A 84 18.88 12.83 10.93
N SER A 85 18.20 11.69 10.82
CA SER A 85 17.98 10.77 11.94
C SER A 85 19.27 10.03 12.28
N ASN A 86 19.70 10.07 13.54
CA ASN A 86 20.88 9.33 13.97
C ASN A 86 20.50 7.98 14.62
N PHE A 87 21.04 6.88 14.07
CA PHE A 87 20.87 5.53 14.60
C PHE A 87 22.14 4.97 15.28
N THR A 88 23.20 5.78 15.49
CA THR A 88 24.49 5.33 16.06
C THR A 88 24.46 5.02 17.55
N GLU A 89 23.49 5.56 18.30
CA GLU A 89 23.34 5.27 19.71
C GLU A 89 21.93 4.79 19.99
N SER A 90 21.87 3.62 20.61
CA SER A 90 20.72 3.02 21.22
C SER A 90 20.01 3.99 22.17
N SER A 91 19.09 4.80 21.66
CA SER A 91 18.09 5.47 22.51
C SER A 91 17.14 4.46 23.16
N LEU A 92 17.14 3.22 22.68
CA LEU A 92 16.67 2.02 23.36
C LEU A 92 17.84 1.04 23.36
N ASP A 93 18.54 0.92 24.49
CA ASP A 93 19.60 -0.08 24.70
C ASP A 93 19.05 -1.46 24.31
N VAL A 94 19.43 -1.93 23.11
CA VAL A 94 18.87 -3.10 22.44
C VAL A 94 19.06 -4.36 23.29
N ARG A 95 20.07 -4.36 24.16
CA ARG A 95 20.37 -5.43 25.13
C ARG A 95 19.34 -5.50 26.27
N HIS A 96 18.52 -4.47 26.47
CA HIS A 96 17.45 -4.41 27.45
C HIS A 96 16.03 -4.64 26.87
N LEU A 97 15.90 -4.86 25.55
CA LEU A 97 14.60 -5.00 24.87
C LEU A 97 13.87 -6.33 25.12
N ARG A 98 14.53 -7.33 25.72
CA ARG A 98 13.88 -8.57 26.19
C ARG A 98 13.03 -8.42 27.46
N ASN A 99 12.96 -7.21 28.04
CA ASN A 99 12.15 -6.92 29.22
C ASN A 99 10.91 -6.10 28.83
N ASN A 100 9.73 -6.45 29.36
CA ASN A 100 8.43 -5.79 29.08
C ASN A 100 8.46 -4.24 29.19
N LYS A 101 9.38 -3.70 29.99
CA LYS A 101 9.61 -2.25 30.18
C LYS A 101 9.99 -1.52 28.88
N ALA A 102 10.62 -2.22 27.94
CA ALA A 102 10.97 -1.67 26.64
C ALA A 102 9.71 -1.39 25.81
N LEU A 103 8.80 -2.36 25.68
CA LEU A 103 7.55 -2.19 24.95
C LEU A 103 6.64 -1.16 25.61
N GLU A 104 6.63 -1.06 26.94
CA GLU A 104 5.93 0.03 27.64
C GLU A 104 6.48 1.41 27.22
N THR A 105 7.80 1.52 27.02
CA THR A 105 8.45 2.76 26.54
C THR A 105 8.10 3.05 25.09
N VAL A 106 8.03 2.02 24.23
CA VAL A 106 7.57 2.13 22.84
C VAL A 106 6.12 2.58 22.80
N GLU A 107 5.24 1.94 23.57
CA GLU A 107 3.82 2.28 23.65
C GLU A 107 3.63 3.73 24.07
N LYS A 108 4.33 4.19 25.12
CA LYS A 108 4.31 5.61 25.54
C LYS A 108 4.82 6.54 24.45
N SER A 109 5.91 6.15 23.76
CA SER A 109 6.49 6.95 22.68
C SER A 109 5.54 7.10 21.50
N LEU A 110 4.85 6.03 21.09
CA LEU A 110 3.89 6.05 20.00
C LEU A 110 2.57 6.72 20.42
N SER A 111 2.10 6.49 21.65
CA SER A 111 0.88 7.13 22.17
C SER A 111 1.02 8.65 22.29
N GLY A 112 2.24 9.17 22.42
CA GLY A 112 2.53 10.60 22.38
C GLY A 112 2.49 11.22 20.98
N LEU A 113 2.34 10.43 19.91
CA LEU A 113 2.25 10.90 18.53
C LEU A 113 0.78 11.05 18.12
N ASN A 114 0.35 12.28 17.85
CA ASN A 114 -1.03 12.64 17.50
C ASN A 114 -1.53 12.03 16.18
N ILE A 115 -0.64 11.51 15.32
CA ILE A 115 -1.02 10.84 14.08
C ILE A 115 -1.78 9.53 14.34
N PHE A 116 -1.53 8.86 15.47
CA PHE A 116 -2.17 7.59 15.77
C PHE A 116 -3.55 7.78 16.39
N ASN A 117 -4.55 7.12 15.82
CA ASN A 117 -5.90 7.09 16.38
C ASN A 117 -6.02 6.09 17.54
N LYS A 118 -5.20 5.03 17.51
CA LYS A 118 -5.21 3.96 18.50
C LYS A 118 -3.80 3.42 18.66
N VAL A 119 -3.36 3.28 19.91
CA VAL A 119 -2.15 2.55 20.28
C VAL A 119 -2.55 1.56 21.37
N THR A 120 -2.17 0.30 21.20
CA THR A 120 -2.42 -0.77 22.18
C THR A 120 -1.17 -1.61 22.35
N GLY A 121 -0.65 -1.69 23.57
CA GLY A 121 0.43 -2.60 23.95
C GLY A 121 -0.07 -3.85 24.68
N ASN A 122 0.66 -4.94 24.51
CA ASN A 122 0.68 -6.09 25.41
C ASN A 122 2.15 -6.46 25.71
N ASP A 123 2.36 -7.53 26.49
CA ASP A 123 3.71 -7.93 26.93
C ASP A 123 4.70 -8.27 25.78
N SER A 124 4.21 -8.52 24.55
CA SER A 124 5.05 -8.97 23.43
C SER A 124 4.95 -8.10 22.16
N CYS A 125 4.00 -7.15 22.11
CA CYS A 125 3.65 -6.41 20.90
C CYS A 125 3.01 -5.06 21.23
N VAL A 126 3.36 -4.04 20.45
CA VAL A 126 2.68 -2.75 20.41
C VAL A 126 2.12 -2.54 19.01
N ILE A 127 0.82 -2.25 18.95
CA ILE A 127 0.09 -1.98 17.71
C ILE A 127 -0.30 -0.51 17.72
N ALA A 128 0.19 0.27 16.76
CA ALA A 128 -0.23 1.65 16.56
C ALA A 128 -0.91 1.82 15.19
N THR A 129 -2.06 2.48 15.15
CA THR A 129 -2.91 2.56 13.95
C THR A 129 -3.21 3.99 13.57
N VAL A 130 -2.95 4.32 12.29
CA VAL A 130 -3.40 5.56 11.64
C VAL A 130 -4.53 5.20 10.69
N ARG A 131 -5.72 5.74 10.92
CA ARG A 131 -6.91 5.45 10.14
C ARG A 131 -6.83 6.12 8.76
N GLY A 132 -7.06 5.34 7.71
CA GLY A 132 -7.12 5.83 6.35
C GLY A 132 -8.33 6.73 6.08
N SER A 133 -8.17 7.70 5.18
CA SER A 133 -9.20 8.68 4.83
C SER A 133 -10.21 8.17 3.80
N GLN A 134 -9.79 7.31 2.86
CA GLN A 134 -10.64 6.85 1.75
C GLN A 134 -10.91 5.35 1.79
N GLU A 135 -9.89 4.54 2.10
CA GLU A 135 -9.95 3.09 2.18
C GLU A 135 -9.55 2.62 3.59
N PRO A 136 -10.34 3.00 4.63
CA PRO A 136 -10.01 2.67 6.01
C PRO A 136 -10.05 1.16 6.30
N ASP A 137 -10.61 0.35 5.41
CA ASP A 137 -10.71 -1.11 5.48
C ASP A 137 -9.62 -1.85 4.69
N ARG A 138 -8.52 -1.17 4.34
CA ARG A 138 -7.33 -1.75 3.70
C ARG A 138 -6.10 -1.34 4.49
N TYR A 139 -5.25 -2.31 4.86
CA TYR A 139 -4.15 -2.10 5.80
C TYR A 139 -2.78 -2.25 5.15
N VAL A 140 -1.95 -1.21 5.29
CA VAL A 140 -0.50 -1.29 5.03
C VAL A 140 0.18 -1.41 6.38
N VAL A 141 0.90 -2.51 6.57
CA VAL A 141 1.51 -2.85 7.85
C VAL A 141 3.02 -2.68 7.76
N LEU A 142 3.58 -1.86 8.65
CA LEU A 142 5.01 -1.80 8.90
C LEU A 142 5.32 -2.59 10.17
N GLY A 143 6.20 -3.56 10.00
CA GLY A 143 6.65 -4.44 11.04
C GLY A 143 8.09 -4.16 11.45
N ALA A 144 8.35 -4.05 12.76
CA ALA A 144 9.71 -3.97 13.29
C ALA A 144 9.83 -4.77 14.61
N ASP A 145 10.85 -5.62 14.70
CA ASP A 145 11.16 -6.42 15.89
C ASP A 145 12.47 -6.00 16.54
N SER A 146 12.70 -6.44 17.78
CA SER A 146 14.01 -6.48 18.46
C SER A 146 14.91 -5.26 18.14
N GLU A 147 15.99 -5.44 17.37
CA GLU A 147 16.99 -4.40 17.07
C GLU A 147 16.50 -3.34 16.06
N ASN A 148 15.34 -3.57 15.45
CA ASN A 148 14.73 -2.77 14.40
C ASN A 148 13.65 -1.82 14.91
N ILE A 149 13.26 -1.93 16.18
CA ILE A 149 12.27 -1.05 16.83
C ILE A 149 12.62 0.43 16.60
N GLY A 150 13.90 0.79 16.69
CA GLY A 150 14.37 2.15 16.45
C GLY A 150 14.04 2.68 15.04
N ILE A 151 14.11 1.83 14.02
CA ILE A 151 13.72 2.18 12.64
C ILE A 151 12.21 2.45 12.58
N GLY A 152 11.40 1.55 13.14
CA GLY A 152 9.94 1.71 13.17
C GLY A 152 9.50 3.01 13.87
N ILE A 153 10.09 3.33 15.03
CA ILE A 153 9.79 4.57 15.76
C ILE A 153 10.23 5.81 14.98
N SER A 154 11.42 5.78 14.36
CA SER A 154 11.90 6.91 13.55
C SER A 154 10.98 7.19 12.37
N ILE A 155 10.48 6.15 11.70
CA ILE A 155 9.50 6.29 10.61
C ILE A 155 8.18 6.88 11.15
N ALA A 156 7.67 6.39 12.29
CA ALA A 156 6.47 6.94 12.92
C ALA A 156 6.61 8.43 13.26
N LYS A 157 7.76 8.84 13.81
CA LYS A 157 8.08 10.25 14.08
C LYS A 157 8.19 11.09 12.81
N ALA A 158 8.74 10.52 11.73
CA ALA A 158 8.81 11.21 10.45
C ALA A 158 7.41 11.46 9.87
N PHE A 159 6.50 10.48 9.92
CA PHE A 159 5.10 10.69 9.54
C PHE A 159 4.37 11.67 10.45
N GLN A 160 4.65 11.69 11.75
CA GLN A 160 4.08 12.68 12.67
C GLN A 160 4.40 14.12 12.23
N ARG A 161 5.62 14.39 11.75
CA ARG A 161 5.99 15.73 11.26
C ARG A 161 5.13 16.14 10.08
N ILE A 162 5.01 15.25 9.09
CA ILE A 162 4.17 15.48 7.91
C ILE A 162 2.71 15.68 8.29
N TYR A 163 2.20 14.90 9.25
CA TYR A 163 0.86 15.09 9.79
C TYR A 163 0.68 16.47 10.44
N ASN A 164 1.64 16.93 11.23
CA ASN A 164 1.55 18.23 11.90
C ASN A 164 1.64 19.41 10.92
N GLU A 165 2.47 19.30 9.88
CA GLU A 165 2.73 20.40 8.94
C GLU A 165 1.69 20.48 7.83
N HIS A 166 1.20 19.34 7.34
CA HIS A 166 0.32 19.26 6.16
C HIS A 166 -1.05 18.64 6.43
N GLU A 167 -1.35 18.28 7.68
CA GLU A 167 -2.57 17.54 8.05
C GLU A 167 -2.75 16.27 7.21
N TRP A 168 -1.63 15.64 6.82
CA TRP A 168 -1.65 14.49 5.94
C TRP A 168 -2.27 13.29 6.62
N ILE A 169 -3.32 12.73 6.01
CA ILE A 169 -3.95 11.48 6.40
C ILE A 169 -3.81 10.52 5.22
N PRO A 170 -3.26 9.30 5.41
CA PRO A 170 -3.06 8.35 4.33
C PRO A 170 -4.40 7.92 3.73
N ARG A 171 -4.42 7.54 2.45
CA ARG A 171 -5.62 6.99 1.79
C ARG A 171 -6.05 5.67 2.46
N ARG A 172 -5.10 4.78 2.74
CA ARG A 172 -5.29 3.49 3.44
C ARG A 172 -4.87 3.58 4.91
N THR A 173 -5.40 2.69 5.73
CA THR A 173 -5.01 2.61 7.15
C THR A 173 -3.58 2.08 7.27
N LEU A 174 -2.75 2.74 8.08
CA LEU A 174 -1.41 2.29 8.42
C LEU A 174 -1.44 1.59 9.77
N ILE A 175 -0.73 0.47 9.89
CA ILE A 175 -0.54 -0.24 11.15
C ILE A 175 0.95 -0.43 11.38
N PHE A 176 1.44 0.04 12.52
CA PHE A 176 2.78 -0.21 13.01
C PHE A 176 2.70 -1.37 14.00
N LEU A 177 3.34 -2.48 13.66
CA LEU A 177 3.49 -3.65 14.53
C LEU A 177 4.92 -3.70 15.05
N ILE A 178 5.07 -3.42 16.34
CA ILE A 178 6.37 -3.40 17.00
C ILE A 178 6.44 -4.56 17.99
N SER A 179 7.38 -5.49 17.81
CA SER A 179 7.52 -6.67 18.66
C SER A 179 8.86 -6.68 19.42
N ALA A 180 8.86 -7.20 20.65
CA ALA A 180 10.11 -7.39 21.41
C ALA A 180 10.90 -8.61 20.93
N ASP A 181 10.21 -9.69 20.55
CA ASP A 181 10.85 -10.98 20.25
C ASP A 181 10.82 -11.30 18.77
N TYR A 182 9.63 -11.68 18.26
CA TYR A 182 9.45 -12.11 16.88
C TYR A 182 8.14 -11.58 16.31
N MET A 183 8.26 -11.09 15.08
CA MET A 183 7.19 -10.51 14.26
C MET A 183 5.93 -11.37 14.19
N ASP A 184 6.08 -12.70 14.14
CA ASP A 184 4.97 -13.64 14.06
C ASP A 184 4.01 -13.53 15.26
N SER A 185 4.54 -13.28 16.47
CA SER A 185 3.71 -13.12 17.68
C SER A 185 2.82 -11.88 17.63
N CYS A 186 3.36 -10.78 17.10
CA CYS A 186 2.67 -9.50 16.98
C CYS A 186 1.66 -9.53 15.82
N PHE A 187 2.01 -10.18 14.70
CA PHE A 187 1.06 -10.41 13.61
C PHE A 187 -0.17 -11.22 14.06
N ASN A 188 0.04 -12.29 14.83
CA ASN A 188 -1.05 -13.14 15.34
C ASN A 188 -1.96 -12.46 16.37
N SER A 189 -1.55 -11.31 16.91
CA SER A 189 -2.41 -10.50 17.79
C SER A 189 -3.51 -9.74 17.04
N LEU A 190 -3.37 -9.59 15.71
CA LEU A 190 -4.42 -9.06 14.85
C LEU A 190 -5.51 -10.10 14.66
N SER A 191 -6.78 -9.66 14.62
CA SER A 191 -7.89 -10.57 14.34
C SER A 191 -7.79 -11.15 12.93
N ASN A 192 -8.33 -12.35 12.68
CA ASN A 192 -8.37 -12.92 11.33
C ASN A 192 -9.07 -11.99 10.32
N TYR A 193 -10.06 -11.22 10.79
CA TYR A 193 -10.71 -10.20 9.98
C TYR A 193 -9.70 -9.11 9.56
N ASP A 194 -8.93 -8.56 10.51
CA ASP A 194 -7.94 -7.54 10.23
C ASP A 194 -6.81 -8.05 9.33
N GLN A 195 -6.32 -9.26 9.60
CA GLN A 195 -5.32 -9.92 8.77
C GLN A 195 -5.80 -10.04 7.31
N SER A 196 -7.08 -10.38 7.09
CA SER A 196 -7.66 -10.45 5.74
C SER A 196 -7.73 -9.10 5.01
N LYS A 197 -7.64 -7.97 5.72
CA LYS A 197 -7.65 -6.62 5.15
C LYS A 197 -6.27 -6.08 4.82
N ILE A 198 -5.21 -6.80 5.20
CA ILE A 198 -3.84 -6.41 4.88
C ILE A 198 -3.60 -6.53 3.38
N VAL A 199 -3.14 -5.43 2.78
CA VAL A 199 -2.76 -5.34 1.37
C VAL A 199 -1.26 -5.33 1.17
N ALA A 200 -0.49 -5.01 2.21
CA ALA A 200 0.96 -5.11 2.20
C ALA A 200 1.50 -5.20 3.62
N TYR A 201 2.48 -6.08 3.83
CA TYR A 201 3.21 -6.24 5.07
C TYR A 201 4.71 -6.08 4.83
N LEU A 202 5.29 -5.00 5.34
CA LEU A 202 6.71 -4.70 5.19
C LEU A 202 7.41 -5.02 6.50
N ALA A 203 8.38 -5.93 6.45
CA ALA A 203 9.18 -6.29 7.61
C ALA A 203 10.68 -6.13 7.33
N ILE A 204 11.41 -5.94 8.42
CA ILE A 204 12.86 -5.91 8.43
C ILE A 204 13.32 -7.29 8.92
N ASP A 205 14.34 -7.86 8.29
CA ASP A 205 14.93 -9.12 8.75
C ASP A 205 15.58 -8.95 10.15
N LYS A 206 15.70 -10.06 10.88
CA LYS A 206 16.11 -10.07 12.28
C LYS A 206 17.53 -9.54 12.49
N ASN A 207 18.43 -9.85 11.55
CA ASN A 207 19.81 -9.38 11.52
C ASN A 207 20.01 -8.57 10.23
N PRO A 208 19.40 -7.39 10.10
CA PRO A 208 19.29 -6.74 8.81
C PRO A 208 20.53 -5.96 8.44
N ILE A 209 21.55 -5.89 9.31
CA ILE A 209 22.70 -5.02 9.12
C ILE A 209 23.93 -5.71 9.70
N ASP A 210 24.70 -6.34 8.82
CA ASP A 210 26.04 -6.84 9.14
C ASP A 210 27.07 -6.21 8.19
N GLY A 211 27.78 -5.19 8.66
CA GLY A 211 28.95 -4.63 7.98
C GLY A 211 28.70 -3.99 6.62
N ASP A 212 29.61 -4.20 5.67
CA ASP A 212 29.63 -3.66 4.30
C ASP A 212 28.70 -4.38 3.31
N GLY A 213 27.64 -4.99 3.84
CA GLY A 213 26.73 -5.86 3.11
C GLY A 213 25.93 -5.19 1.97
N PHE A 214 25.32 -6.02 1.12
CA PHE A 214 24.46 -5.57 0.03
C PHE A 214 22.99 -5.63 0.44
N PHE A 215 22.20 -4.70 -0.08
CA PHE A 215 20.74 -4.73 0.08
C PHE A 215 20.14 -5.95 -0.59
N GLN A 216 19.33 -6.68 0.17
CA GLN A 216 18.56 -7.83 -0.26
C GLN A 216 17.10 -7.64 0.13
N THR A 217 16.21 -8.13 -0.72
CA THR A 217 14.78 -8.12 -0.45
C THR A 217 14.13 -9.35 -1.06
N SER A 218 13.11 -9.86 -0.38
CA SER A 218 12.28 -10.97 -0.85
C SER A 218 10.85 -10.75 -0.41
N GLY A 219 9.90 -11.23 -1.20
CA GLY A 219 8.50 -11.02 -0.90
C GLY A 219 7.58 -11.40 -2.04
N SER A 220 6.34 -11.01 -1.86
CA SER A 220 5.28 -11.07 -2.85
C SER A 220 5.52 -10.00 -3.93
N ASP A 221 5.22 -10.34 -5.18
CA ASP A 221 5.71 -9.63 -6.37
C ASP A 221 5.26 -8.16 -6.43
N MET A 222 4.03 -7.83 -6.05
CA MET A 222 3.50 -6.46 -6.09
C MET A 222 4.10 -5.56 -5.00
N VAL A 223 4.20 -6.08 -3.77
CA VAL A 223 4.84 -5.36 -2.66
C VAL A 223 6.33 -5.19 -2.95
N LEU A 224 6.96 -6.24 -3.47
CA LEU A 224 8.37 -6.23 -3.88
C LEU A 224 8.64 -5.23 -5.00
N THR A 225 7.73 -5.09 -5.99
CA THR A 225 7.82 -4.06 -7.04
C THR A 225 7.96 -2.68 -6.40
N THR A 226 7.06 -2.35 -5.47
CA THR A 226 7.07 -1.03 -4.83
C THR A 226 8.34 -0.79 -4.01
N VAL A 227 8.81 -1.81 -3.29
CA VAL A 227 10.07 -1.72 -2.53
C VAL A 227 11.28 -1.55 -3.44
N LEU A 228 11.34 -2.30 -4.55
CA LEU A 228 12.45 -2.20 -5.50
C LEU A 228 12.52 -0.82 -6.14
N GLU A 229 11.37 -0.25 -6.55
CA GLU A 229 11.33 1.11 -7.05
C GLU A 229 11.73 2.13 -5.99
N ALA A 230 11.28 1.99 -4.74
CA ALA A 230 11.68 2.90 -3.65
C ALA A 230 13.19 2.78 -3.35
N SER A 231 13.77 1.60 -3.51
CA SER A 231 15.19 1.36 -3.24
C SER A 231 16.13 1.97 -4.27
N GLN A 232 15.68 2.16 -5.52
CA GLN A 232 16.46 2.82 -6.57
C GLN A 232 16.77 4.28 -6.24
N ASP A 233 15.90 4.94 -5.46
CA ASP A 233 16.05 6.34 -5.09
C ASP A 233 17.17 6.57 -4.06
N TYR A 234 17.56 5.53 -3.30
CA TYR A 234 18.44 5.67 -2.12
C TYR A 234 19.66 4.75 -2.14
N LEU A 235 19.64 3.70 -2.95
CA LEU A 235 20.73 2.72 -3.01
C LEU A 235 21.48 2.83 -4.34
N THR A 236 22.78 3.12 -4.26
CA THR A 236 23.69 2.85 -5.38
C THR A 236 23.91 1.35 -5.42
N PHE A 237 23.13 0.63 -6.24
CA PHE A 237 23.25 -0.81 -6.45
C PHE A 237 24.64 -1.19 -7.00
N LYS A 238 25.62 -1.33 -6.10
CA LYS A 238 26.88 -2.01 -6.40
C LYS A 238 26.61 -3.51 -6.34
N ASN A 239 26.78 -4.17 -7.49
CA ASN A 239 26.72 -5.62 -7.74
C ASN A 239 25.34 -6.30 -7.78
N LYS A 240 24.88 -6.54 -9.02
CA LYS A 240 23.69 -7.33 -9.40
C LYS A 240 23.85 -8.86 -9.30
N ASN A 241 25.02 -9.38 -8.94
CA ASN A 241 25.39 -10.74 -9.37
C ASN A 241 25.34 -11.84 -8.30
N ASP A 242 25.39 -11.52 -7.00
CA ASP A 242 25.39 -12.54 -5.92
C ASP A 242 24.39 -12.24 -4.80
N VAL A 243 23.13 -11.98 -5.18
CA VAL A 243 22.04 -11.94 -4.20
C VAL A 243 21.69 -13.37 -3.84
N LYS A 244 22.04 -13.81 -2.63
CA LYS A 244 21.38 -14.97 -2.00
C LYS A 244 19.91 -14.58 -1.85
N ASN A 245 19.01 -15.41 -2.34
CA ASN A 245 17.59 -15.13 -2.25
C ASN A 245 17.14 -15.28 -0.79
N LEU A 246 16.73 -14.18 -0.15
CA LEU A 246 16.04 -14.25 1.14
C LEU A 246 14.78 -15.09 0.97
N GLN A 247 14.47 -15.92 1.98
CA GLN A 247 13.20 -16.62 2.00
C GLN A 247 12.05 -15.63 2.20
N ARG A 248 10.93 -15.94 1.55
CA ARG A 248 9.67 -15.22 1.80
C ARG A 248 9.20 -15.49 3.22
N LEU A 249 8.45 -14.54 3.79
CA LEU A 249 7.80 -14.74 5.08
C LEU A 249 6.70 -15.80 4.94
N LYS A 250 6.49 -16.56 6.02
CA LYS A 250 5.44 -17.58 6.12
C LYS A 250 4.07 -16.94 6.40
N LEU A 251 3.63 -16.10 5.47
CA LEU A 251 2.41 -15.30 5.60
C LEU A 251 1.49 -15.51 4.40
N LEU A 252 0.18 -15.57 4.67
CA LEU A 252 -0.88 -15.69 3.66
C LEU A 252 -1.22 -14.37 2.95
N ILE A 253 -0.44 -13.33 3.20
CA ILE A 253 -0.72 -11.96 2.78
C ILE A 253 0.45 -11.42 1.94
N PRO A 254 0.18 -10.41 1.08
CA PRO A 254 1.24 -9.72 0.36
C PRO A 254 2.25 -9.12 1.35
N HIS A 255 3.54 -9.40 1.13
CA HIS A 255 4.57 -9.04 2.09
C HIS A 255 5.94 -8.85 1.44
N THR A 256 6.85 -8.25 2.19
CA THR A 256 8.26 -8.10 1.80
C THR A 256 9.13 -8.09 3.05
N LEU A 257 10.31 -8.67 2.91
CA LEU A 257 11.36 -8.73 3.91
C LEU A 257 12.59 -8.01 3.35
N LEU A 258 13.15 -7.08 4.12
CA LEU A 258 14.31 -6.28 3.70
C LEU A 258 15.49 -6.50 4.65
N SER A 259 16.70 -6.60 4.09
CA SER A 259 17.95 -6.65 4.86
C SER A 259 19.15 -6.15 4.08
N PHE A 260 20.25 -5.88 4.78
CA PHE A 260 21.61 -5.76 4.26
C PHE A 260 22.40 -6.98 4.70
N HIS A 261 22.79 -7.82 3.76
CA HIS A 261 23.51 -9.06 4.02
C HIS A 261 25.00 -8.92 3.79
N ARG A 262 25.80 -9.42 4.72
CA ARG A 262 27.27 -9.38 4.69
C ARG A 262 27.85 -10.21 3.56
N ILE A 263 29.02 -9.80 3.06
CA ILE A 263 29.84 -10.59 2.15
C ILE A 263 30.68 -11.56 2.99
N ASP A 264 30.45 -12.87 2.86
CA ASP A 264 31.09 -13.93 3.68
C ASP A 264 32.63 -13.95 3.60
N ASN A 265 33.25 -13.23 2.66
CA ASN A 265 34.69 -13.29 2.37
C ASN A 265 35.56 -12.17 2.98
N THR A 266 34.98 -11.18 3.66
CA THR A 266 35.78 -10.14 4.33
C THR A 266 35.96 -10.47 5.81
N SER A 267 37.16 -10.95 6.13
CA SER A 267 37.65 -11.14 7.50
C SER A 267 37.32 -9.93 8.37
N ALA A 268 36.49 -10.13 9.41
CA ALA A 268 36.23 -9.22 10.53
C ALA A 268 36.70 -7.76 10.33
N LEU A 269 36.13 -7.06 9.35
CA LEU A 269 36.21 -5.60 9.33
C LEU A 269 35.38 -5.15 10.53
N LYS A 270 36.01 -4.40 11.44
CA LYS A 270 35.36 -3.79 12.60
C LYS A 270 34.00 -3.24 12.20
N ASP A 271 32.96 -3.53 12.98
CA ASP A 271 31.70 -2.81 12.92
C ASP A 271 32.01 -1.32 12.81
N ASN A 272 31.83 -0.76 11.62
CA ASN A 272 31.96 0.66 11.44
C ASN A 272 30.58 1.22 11.72
N ASP A 273 30.38 1.76 12.92
CA ASP A 273 29.11 2.32 13.37
C ASP A 273 28.51 3.29 12.35
N ASP A 274 29.37 4.00 11.60
CA ASP A 274 28.98 4.88 10.49
C ASP A 274 28.30 4.15 9.33
N ILE A 275 28.81 2.97 8.94
CA ILE A 275 28.23 2.15 7.86
C ILE A 275 26.92 1.53 8.32
N ASN A 276 26.89 0.99 9.53
CA ASN A 276 25.68 0.41 10.09
C ASN A 276 24.57 1.49 10.23
N ASN A 277 24.92 2.70 10.67
CA ASN A 277 24.01 3.84 10.71
C ASN A 277 23.51 4.22 9.30
N LEU A 278 24.39 4.23 8.30
CA LEU A 278 24.01 4.49 6.90
C LEU A 278 23.03 3.43 6.38
N HIS A 279 23.26 2.14 6.66
CA HIS A 279 22.33 1.07 6.30
C HIS A 279 20.98 1.22 7.01
N ARG A 280 20.95 1.57 8.30
CA ARG A 280 19.71 1.87 9.05
C ARG A 280 18.94 3.03 8.41
N LYS A 281 19.64 4.12 8.05
CA LYS A 281 19.06 5.27 7.34
C LYS A 281 18.45 4.86 6.02
N ASN A 282 19.20 4.11 5.21
CA ASN A 282 18.74 3.66 3.91
C ASN A 282 17.53 2.73 4.03
N LEU A 283 17.54 1.76 4.96
CA LEU A 283 16.37 0.92 5.22
C LEU A 283 15.17 1.76 5.64
N ALA A 284 15.34 2.71 6.55
CA ALA A 284 14.27 3.59 6.98
C ALA A 284 13.67 4.41 5.82
N GLN A 285 14.52 4.91 4.92
CA GLN A 285 14.09 5.65 3.72
C GLN A 285 13.33 4.75 2.74
N VAL A 286 13.87 3.57 2.43
CA VAL A 286 13.20 2.61 1.53
C VAL A 286 11.84 2.20 2.11
N LEU A 287 11.79 1.83 3.40
CA LEU A 287 10.56 1.42 4.06
C LEU A 287 9.52 2.54 4.14
N SER A 288 9.93 3.72 4.57
CA SER A 288 9.02 4.87 4.71
C SER A 288 8.44 5.30 3.36
N THR A 289 9.27 5.35 2.30
CA THR A 289 8.81 5.62 0.93
C THR A 289 7.89 4.51 0.42
N SER A 290 8.20 3.24 0.70
CA SER A 290 7.36 2.11 0.30
C SER A 290 6.00 2.12 1.01
N VAL A 291 5.98 2.34 2.33
CA VAL A 291 4.77 2.48 3.13
C VAL A 291 3.93 3.64 2.61
N TRP A 292 4.55 4.80 2.37
CA TRP A 292 3.87 5.97 1.81
C TRP A 292 3.25 5.65 0.44
N ARG A 293 4.02 5.09 -0.50
CA ARG A 293 3.52 4.71 -1.84
C ARG A 293 2.36 3.72 -1.74
N LEU A 294 2.49 2.64 -0.98
CA LEU A 294 1.44 1.63 -0.81
C LEU A 294 0.20 2.18 -0.11
N SER A 295 0.37 3.19 0.74
CA SER A 295 -0.75 3.83 1.43
C SER A 295 -1.52 4.79 0.53
N GLU A 296 -0.84 5.47 -0.40
CA GLU A 296 -1.40 6.55 -1.23
C GLU A 296 -1.83 6.11 -2.63
N MET A 297 -1.14 5.11 -3.22
CA MET A 297 -1.37 4.71 -4.61
C MET A 297 -2.83 4.34 -4.86
N THR A 298 -3.38 4.82 -5.97
CA THR A 298 -4.78 4.58 -6.31
C THR A 298 -5.00 3.13 -6.71
N ILE A 299 -4.13 2.59 -7.57
CA ILE A 299 -4.10 1.20 -8.01
C ILE A 299 -2.74 0.60 -7.66
N PHE A 300 -2.69 -0.65 -7.18
CA PHE A 300 -1.43 -1.34 -6.95
C PHE A 300 -0.62 -1.51 -8.24
N GLN A 301 0.69 -1.32 -8.15
CA GLN A 301 1.61 -1.50 -9.27
C GLN A 301 2.26 -2.87 -9.19
N TRP A 302 2.43 -3.49 -10.35
CA TRP A 302 3.11 -4.76 -10.51
C TRP A 302 4.07 -4.69 -11.69
N ASP A 303 5.35 -4.95 -11.44
CA ASP A 303 6.31 -5.24 -12.51
C ASP A 303 6.40 -6.76 -12.72
N PRO A 304 5.70 -7.32 -13.73
CA PRO A 304 5.76 -8.75 -14.00
C PRO A 304 7.18 -9.22 -14.35
N LEU A 305 8.08 -8.33 -14.80
CA LEU A 305 9.44 -8.71 -15.18
C LEU A 305 10.28 -9.21 -14.01
N ILE A 306 9.87 -8.92 -12.76
CA ILE A 306 10.51 -9.46 -11.57
C ILE A 306 10.52 -10.99 -11.60
N LEU A 307 9.49 -11.65 -12.15
CA LEU A 307 9.46 -13.11 -12.30
C LEU A 307 10.59 -13.69 -13.18
N ASN A 308 11.34 -12.87 -13.92
CA ASN A 308 12.54 -13.35 -14.61
C ASN A 308 13.64 -13.79 -13.63
N THR A 309 13.67 -13.27 -12.40
CA THR A 309 14.61 -13.73 -11.37
C THR A 309 14.36 -15.21 -11.06
N ASN A 310 13.10 -15.61 -10.97
CA ASN A 310 12.68 -17.00 -10.76
C ASN A 310 13.17 -17.92 -11.89
N ILE A 311 13.06 -17.48 -13.16
CA ILE A 311 13.62 -18.21 -14.31
C ILE A 311 15.14 -18.34 -14.19
N LYS A 312 15.85 -17.28 -13.79
CA LYS A 312 17.30 -17.30 -13.60
C LYS A 312 17.71 -18.29 -12.50
N THR A 313 17.02 -18.28 -11.36
CA THR A 313 17.30 -19.22 -10.26
C THR A 313 17.01 -20.66 -10.68
N LEU A 314 15.90 -20.93 -11.38
CA LEU A 314 15.61 -22.25 -11.95
C LEU A 314 16.70 -22.74 -12.92
N ASN A 315 17.32 -21.84 -13.68
CA ASN A 315 18.41 -22.20 -14.59
C ASN A 315 19.74 -22.52 -13.87
N LYS A 316 19.99 -21.95 -12.69
CA LYS A 316 21.20 -22.24 -11.88
C LYS A 316 21.18 -23.67 -11.32
N PHE A 317 19.98 -24.22 -11.11
CA PHE A 317 19.80 -25.54 -10.53
C PHE A 317 20.00 -26.65 -11.58
N ASP A 318 20.97 -27.54 -11.39
CA ASP A 318 21.22 -28.67 -12.30
C ASP A 318 20.38 -29.89 -11.90
N SER A 319 19.43 -30.26 -12.76
CA SER A 319 18.51 -31.38 -12.54
C SER A 319 18.06 -31.94 -13.90
N PRO A 320 18.88 -32.79 -14.53
CA PRO A 320 18.60 -33.32 -15.87
C PRO A 320 17.25 -34.04 -15.96
N ASP A 321 16.89 -34.79 -14.91
CA ASP A 321 15.65 -35.58 -14.85
C ASP A 321 14.39 -34.71 -14.81
N SER A 322 14.47 -33.50 -14.23
CA SER A 322 13.35 -32.55 -14.08
C SER A 322 13.27 -31.51 -15.20
N GLN A 323 14.07 -31.63 -16.27
CA GLN A 323 14.21 -30.58 -17.29
C GLN A 323 12.89 -30.25 -17.99
N VAL A 324 12.07 -31.26 -18.32
CA VAL A 324 10.74 -31.08 -18.93
C VAL A 324 9.84 -30.22 -18.03
N LEU A 325 9.88 -30.48 -16.74
CA LEU A 325 9.06 -29.77 -15.75
C LEU A 325 9.52 -28.33 -15.59
N LYS A 326 10.84 -28.11 -15.52
CA LYS A 326 11.44 -26.76 -15.48
C LYS A 326 11.07 -25.94 -16.70
N ASP A 327 11.10 -26.53 -17.90
CA ASP A 327 10.75 -25.81 -19.13
C ASP A 327 9.25 -25.49 -19.20
N ARG A 328 8.37 -26.36 -18.69
CA ARG A 328 6.96 -26.03 -18.49
C ARG A 328 6.78 -24.85 -17.53
N ILE A 329 7.43 -24.86 -16.36
CA ILE A 329 7.39 -23.75 -15.40
C ILE A 329 7.84 -22.44 -16.06
N LYS A 330 8.98 -22.43 -16.75
CA LYS A 330 9.49 -21.24 -17.45
C LYS A 330 8.50 -20.72 -18.49
N ASN A 331 7.87 -21.61 -19.26
CA ASN A 331 6.89 -21.22 -20.26
C ASN A 331 5.62 -20.64 -19.60
N THR A 332 5.16 -21.21 -18.49
CA THR A 332 4.04 -20.67 -17.71
C THR A 332 4.38 -19.29 -17.13
N ILE A 333 5.58 -19.12 -16.54
CA ILE A 333 6.04 -17.81 -16.06
C ILE A 333 6.05 -16.78 -17.20
N LYS A 334 6.52 -17.13 -18.41
CA LYS A 334 6.49 -16.23 -19.57
C LYS A 334 5.06 -15.81 -19.95
N ARG A 335 4.08 -16.72 -19.85
CA ARG A 335 2.66 -16.38 -20.10
C ARG A 335 2.13 -15.42 -19.05
N ILE A 336 2.39 -15.68 -17.76
CA ILE A 336 2.06 -14.78 -16.65
C ILE A 336 2.67 -13.40 -16.88
N ILE A 337 3.95 -13.32 -17.29
CA ILE A 337 4.62 -12.05 -17.56
C ILE A 337 3.88 -11.27 -18.65
N ASN A 338 3.55 -11.93 -19.77
CA ASN A 338 2.82 -11.29 -20.86
C ASN A 338 1.42 -10.86 -20.42
N GLY A 339 0.71 -11.69 -19.65
CA GLY A 339 -0.58 -11.36 -19.05
C GLY A 339 -0.51 -10.15 -18.13
N GLY A 340 0.51 -10.06 -17.28
CA GLY A 340 0.75 -8.89 -16.42
C GLY A 340 1.02 -7.61 -17.21
N ILE A 341 1.76 -7.69 -18.31
CA ILE A 341 1.98 -6.53 -19.21
C ILE A 341 0.65 -6.06 -19.84
N LEU A 342 -0.21 -6.99 -20.25
CA LEU A 342 -1.54 -6.67 -20.78
C LEU A 342 -2.45 -6.07 -19.68
N LEU A 343 -2.40 -6.62 -18.47
CA LEU A 343 -3.12 -6.11 -17.32
C LEU A 343 -2.71 -4.67 -17.00
N ASN A 344 -1.41 -4.36 -16.99
CA ASN A 344 -0.91 -3.00 -16.78
C ASN A 344 -1.45 -2.02 -17.83
N LYS A 345 -1.49 -2.41 -19.12
CA LYS A 345 -2.13 -1.59 -20.17
C LYS A 345 -3.64 -1.37 -19.92
N LYS A 346 -4.34 -2.37 -19.38
CA LYS A 346 -5.76 -2.25 -19.00
C LYS A 346 -5.93 -1.27 -17.82
N ILE A 347 -5.03 -1.33 -16.84
CA ILE A 347 -4.98 -0.40 -15.70
C ILE A 347 -4.74 1.04 -16.17
N ASP A 348 -3.83 1.25 -17.13
CA ASP A 348 -3.52 2.58 -17.67
C ASP A 348 -4.72 3.23 -18.37
N ASN A 349 -5.57 2.40 -19.01
CA ASN A 349 -6.79 2.85 -19.68
C ASN A 349 -8.02 2.96 -18.76
N LEU A 350 -7.89 2.62 -17.47
CA LEU A 350 -9.01 2.61 -16.54
C LEU A 350 -9.43 4.04 -16.16
N ASP A 351 -10.73 4.31 -16.17
CA ASP A 351 -11.27 5.60 -15.74
C ASP A 351 -11.12 5.77 -14.23
N ARG A 352 -10.05 6.48 -13.82
CA ARG A 352 -9.71 6.70 -12.42
C ARG A 352 -10.75 7.52 -11.66
N LEU A 353 -11.71 8.16 -12.32
CA LEU A 353 -12.80 8.86 -11.63
C LEU A 353 -13.81 7.88 -11.00
N LYS A 354 -13.91 6.67 -11.55
CA LYS A 354 -14.79 5.59 -11.06
C LYS A 354 -14.12 4.82 -9.93
N SER A 355 -14.41 5.22 -8.70
CA SER A 355 -13.82 4.61 -7.50
C SER A 355 -14.14 3.12 -7.34
N LEU A 356 -15.28 2.64 -7.86
CA LEU A 356 -15.64 1.23 -7.80
C LEU A 356 -14.73 0.38 -8.70
N ASP A 357 -14.47 0.83 -9.92
CA ASP A 357 -13.62 0.11 -10.89
C ASP A 357 -12.18 0.00 -10.35
N ILE A 358 -11.66 1.07 -9.75
CA ILE A 358 -10.37 1.06 -9.03
C ILE A 358 -10.38 0.02 -7.91
N ARG A 359 -11.44 0.00 -7.10
CA ARG A 359 -11.55 -0.92 -5.96
C ARG A 359 -11.59 -2.37 -6.43
N MET A 360 -12.38 -2.68 -7.46
CA MET A 360 -12.44 -4.01 -8.06
C MET A 360 -11.09 -4.43 -8.63
N MET A 361 -10.36 -3.50 -9.27
CA MET A 361 -9.02 -3.77 -9.79
C MET A 361 -8.02 -4.08 -8.65
N ASN A 362 -8.06 -3.32 -7.56
CA ASN A 362 -7.19 -3.57 -6.40
C ASN A 362 -7.50 -4.90 -5.71
N ASP A 363 -8.78 -5.24 -5.58
CA ASP A 363 -9.19 -6.54 -5.01
C ASP A 363 -8.75 -7.69 -5.94
N PHE A 364 -8.89 -7.55 -7.26
CA PHE A 364 -8.36 -8.50 -8.24
C PHE A 364 -6.83 -8.67 -8.13
N LEU A 365 -6.08 -7.56 -8.06
CA LEU A 365 -4.62 -7.60 -7.92
C LEU A 365 -4.20 -8.31 -6.62
N LYS A 366 -4.92 -8.08 -5.53
CA LYS A 366 -4.69 -8.78 -4.26
C LYS A 366 -4.94 -10.29 -4.38
N ASP A 367 -6.01 -10.70 -5.06
CA ASP A 367 -6.32 -12.11 -5.27
C ASP A 367 -5.29 -12.79 -6.19
N LEU A 368 -4.84 -12.09 -7.24
CA LEU A 368 -3.74 -12.53 -8.09
C LEU A 368 -2.45 -12.72 -7.30
N GLU A 369 -2.09 -11.75 -6.44
CA GLU A 369 -0.91 -11.84 -5.59
C GLU A 369 -0.98 -13.06 -4.65
N HIS A 370 -2.16 -13.34 -4.08
CA HIS A 370 -2.37 -14.53 -3.26
C HIS A 370 -2.16 -15.83 -4.06
N ALA A 371 -2.65 -15.88 -5.31
CA ALA A 371 -2.41 -17.01 -6.21
C ALA A 371 -0.93 -17.17 -6.59
N LEU A 372 -0.21 -16.06 -6.83
CA LEU A 372 1.22 -16.07 -7.11
C LEU A 372 2.05 -16.52 -5.90
N LEU A 373 1.64 -16.19 -4.67
CA LEU A 373 2.27 -16.70 -3.45
C LEU A 373 2.02 -18.19 -3.25
N CYS A 374 0.79 -18.65 -3.52
CA CYS A 374 0.34 -20.03 -3.40
C CYS A 374 0.79 -20.71 -2.09
N PRO A 375 0.21 -20.30 -0.95
CA PRO A 375 0.66 -20.79 0.35
C PRO A 375 0.34 -22.28 0.58
N ASP A 376 1.19 -22.95 1.35
CA ASP A 376 0.96 -24.30 1.87
C ASP A 376 0.19 -24.29 3.20
N LYS A 377 0.06 -25.47 3.83
CA LYS A 377 -0.64 -25.61 5.12
C LYS A 377 0.05 -24.89 6.28
N ASN A 378 1.32 -24.53 6.13
CA ASN A 378 2.13 -23.80 7.10
C ASN A 378 2.32 -22.33 6.69
N ASN A 379 1.52 -21.83 5.75
CA ASN A 379 1.59 -20.48 5.17
C ASN A 379 2.92 -20.18 4.44
N GLN A 380 3.73 -21.19 4.14
CA GLN A 380 4.93 -21.02 3.32
C GLN A 380 4.53 -20.92 1.85
N SER A 381 5.06 -19.92 1.15
CA SER A 381 4.86 -19.78 -0.30
C SER A 381 5.49 -20.97 -1.02
N LYS A 382 4.69 -21.74 -1.75
CA LYS A 382 5.19 -22.85 -2.58
C LYS A 382 6.01 -22.36 -3.77
N THR A 383 5.78 -21.12 -4.21
CA THR A 383 6.52 -20.46 -5.30
C THR A 383 7.80 -19.79 -4.82
N ASP A 384 8.19 -19.95 -3.55
CA ASP A 384 9.45 -19.45 -3.02
C ASP A 384 10.63 -20.29 -3.56
N ILE A 385 11.18 -19.87 -4.69
CA ILE A 385 12.28 -20.58 -5.35
C ILE A 385 13.57 -20.56 -4.50
N ALA A 386 13.69 -19.66 -3.50
CA ALA A 386 14.82 -19.68 -2.57
C ALA A 386 14.91 -21.01 -1.78
N LEU A 387 13.77 -21.70 -1.58
CA LEU A 387 13.73 -23.00 -0.93
C LEU A 387 14.37 -24.12 -1.77
N LEU A 388 14.44 -23.98 -3.10
CA LEU A 388 15.09 -24.98 -3.96
C LEU A 388 16.58 -25.12 -3.63
N GLU A 389 17.26 -24.00 -3.40
CA GLU A 389 18.69 -24.01 -3.08
C GLU A 389 18.95 -24.81 -1.80
N GLN A 390 18.06 -24.72 -0.80
CA GLN A 390 18.18 -25.47 0.45
C GLN A 390 17.80 -26.95 0.29
N GLN A 391 16.73 -27.23 -0.47
CA GLN A 391 16.23 -28.59 -0.67
C GLN A 391 17.09 -29.44 -1.62
N SER A 392 17.91 -28.81 -2.47
CA SER A 392 18.87 -29.48 -3.35
C SER A 392 19.83 -30.43 -2.62
N THR A 393 20.03 -30.22 -1.31
CA THR A 393 20.89 -31.05 -0.46
C THR A 393 20.21 -32.33 0.03
N VAL A 394 18.89 -32.49 -0.17
CA VAL A 394 18.07 -33.55 0.44
C VAL A 394 17.19 -34.26 -0.61
N THR A 395 17.80 -35.15 -1.41
CA THR A 395 17.18 -36.18 -2.29
C THR A 395 16.32 -35.75 -3.51
N ASN A 396 16.63 -36.32 -4.69
CA ASN A 396 16.00 -36.02 -6.00
C ASN A 396 14.47 -36.17 -6.04
N ASN A 397 13.88 -37.20 -5.43
CA ASN A 397 12.43 -37.44 -5.53
C ASN A 397 11.57 -36.31 -4.91
N LYS A 398 12.10 -35.57 -3.93
CA LYS A 398 11.38 -34.45 -3.30
C LYS A 398 11.36 -33.19 -4.16
N ILE A 399 12.30 -33.08 -5.12
CA ILE A 399 12.45 -31.91 -5.98
C ILE A 399 11.37 -31.89 -7.06
N ASP A 400 11.07 -33.05 -7.67
CA ASP A 400 10.01 -33.14 -8.68
C ASP A 400 8.63 -32.82 -8.09
N ASP A 401 8.31 -33.34 -6.91
CA ASP A 401 7.06 -33.03 -6.20
C ASP A 401 6.93 -31.52 -5.92
N TYR A 402 8.04 -30.89 -5.53
CA TYR A 402 8.09 -29.46 -5.28
C TYR A 402 7.92 -28.64 -6.57
N LEU A 403 8.60 -29.02 -7.66
CA LEU A 403 8.45 -28.37 -8.96
C LEU A 403 7.04 -28.57 -9.54
N GLN A 404 6.40 -29.72 -9.33
CA GLN A 404 5.00 -29.94 -9.70
C GLN A 404 4.07 -29.01 -8.92
N ALA A 405 4.30 -28.84 -7.62
CA ALA A 405 3.52 -27.92 -6.80
C ALA A 405 3.68 -26.46 -7.28
N ILE A 406 4.91 -26.03 -7.62
CA ILE A 406 5.16 -24.70 -8.23
C ILE A 406 4.40 -24.55 -9.53
N LEU A 407 4.47 -25.55 -10.41
CA LEU A 407 3.81 -25.50 -11.71
C LEU A 407 2.30 -25.34 -11.56
N ALA A 408 1.66 -26.11 -10.67
CA ALA A 408 0.23 -26.00 -10.41
C ALA A 408 -0.15 -24.59 -9.92
N CYS A 409 0.62 -24.02 -8.98
CA CYS A 409 0.41 -22.66 -8.50
C CYS A 409 0.49 -21.61 -9.62
N TYR A 410 1.48 -21.72 -10.52
CA TYR A 410 1.59 -20.80 -11.64
C TYR A 410 0.52 -21.02 -12.72
N GLU A 411 0.07 -22.26 -12.95
CA GLU A 411 -1.05 -22.54 -13.86
C GLU A 411 -2.36 -21.93 -13.31
N ASP A 412 -2.59 -21.96 -11.99
CA ASP A 412 -3.73 -21.28 -11.35
C ASP A 412 -3.65 -19.75 -11.50
N ALA A 413 -2.48 -19.16 -11.25
CA ALA A 413 -2.28 -17.71 -11.42
C ALA A 413 -2.43 -17.26 -12.90
N ASP A 414 -1.90 -18.05 -13.84
CA ASP A 414 -2.06 -17.83 -15.29
C ASP A 414 -3.54 -17.83 -15.69
N LYS A 415 -4.33 -18.76 -15.14
CA LYS A 415 -5.78 -18.83 -15.38
C LYS A 415 -6.52 -17.59 -14.85
N ILE A 416 -6.22 -17.17 -13.62
CA ILE A 416 -6.82 -15.95 -13.03
C ILE A 416 -6.52 -14.72 -13.90
N LEU A 417 -5.30 -14.62 -14.43
CA LEU A 417 -4.93 -13.55 -15.35
C LEU A 417 -5.71 -13.61 -16.66
N GLN A 418 -5.82 -14.79 -17.28
CA GLN A 418 -6.55 -14.99 -18.53
C GLN A 418 -8.05 -14.70 -18.42
N ASP A 419 -8.68 -14.96 -17.26
CA ASP A 419 -10.09 -14.64 -17.05
C ASP A 419 -10.34 -13.10 -17.02
N MET A 420 -9.30 -12.30 -16.85
CA MET A 420 -9.36 -10.84 -16.72
C MET A 420 -8.78 -10.07 -17.92
N THR A 421 -7.80 -10.63 -18.64
CA THR A 421 -7.18 -10.04 -19.83
C THR A 421 -7.80 -10.54 -21.12
#